data_AF-M3JTN0-F1
#
_entry.id   AF-M3JTN0-F1
#
_cell.length_a   1.000
_cell.length_b   1.000
_cell.length_c   1.000
_cell.angle_alpha   90.00
_cell.angle_beta   90.00
_cell.angle_gamma   90.00
#
_symmetry.space_group_name_H-M   'P 1'
#
loop_
_entity.id
_entity.type
_entity.pdbx_description
1 polymer ?
#
loop_
_entity_poly.entity_id
_entity_poly.type
_entity_poly.pdbx_seq_one_letter_code
_entity_poly.pdbx_strand_id
1 'polypeptide(L)'
;MTNKCKLHVLAFEDDYNELFGPYTTSLQEYKKVNSNWEEKSYSNNIQPSSLELIGSTLEIFEEISKNLVLIDLFFESFNNLKKLLIPFLNEQTKSVIQSLVKLKQFLNVTISVDQPLDLEDYNELVNMKKVEKITSGIERESIILETAFLTFNTSLKQYTSILLGKAILKRDVDARDCELIARRAICYQAAEHVVSIPLTEDSPNKNNNPMEYLSKYLAYVVFSLVILVSIILYRLFKVLLS
;
A
#
# COMPACT_ATOMS: atom_id res chain seq x y z
N MET A 1 17.37 7.15 -7.22
CA MET A 1 16.84 6.92 -8.58
C MET A 1 18.01 6.87 -9.54
N THR A 2 18.20 5.74 -10.19
CA THR A 2 19.24 5.52 -11.21
C THR A 2 18.98 6.39 -12.43
N ASN A 3 20.03 6.96 -13.04
CA ASN A 3 19.96 7.81 -14.24
C ASN A 3 19.06 7.24 -15.36
N LYS A 4 18.94 5.91 -15.43
CA LYS A 4 18.09 5.17 -16.37
C LYS A 4 16.60 5.51 -16.22
N CYS A 5 16.05 5.51 -15.00
CA CYS A 5 14.63 5.83 -14.76
C CYS A 5 14.32 7.29 -15.12
N LYS A 6 15.24 8.22 -14.83
CA LYS A 6 15.10 9.63 -15.22
C LYS A 6 15.07 9.80 -16.74
N LEU A 7 15.93 9.07 -17.47
CA LEU A 7 15.93 9.10 -18.93
C LEU A 7 14.65 8.51 -19.52
N HIS A 8 14.15 7.40 -18.99
CA HIS A 8 12.86 6.83 -19.41
C HIS A 8 11.69 7.77 -19.15
N VAL A 9 11.68 8.47 -18.00
CA VAL A 9 10.61 9.44 -17.70
C VAL A 9 10.65 10.65 -18.63
N LEU A 10 11.84 11.13 -19.01
CA LEU A 10 11.97 12.23 -19.97
C LEU A 10 11.57 11.81 -21.39
N ALA A 11 12.03 10.64 -21.85
CA ALA A 11 11.61 10.09 -23.14
C ALA A 11 10.08 9.87 -23.19
N PHE A 12 9.53 9.32 -22.11
CA PHE A 12 8.09 9.18 -21.94
C PHE A 12 7.36 10.52 -21.98
N GLU A 13 7.88 11.56 -21.32
CA GLU A 13 7.29 12.90 -21.34
C GLU A 13 7.28 13.48 -22.75
N ASP A 14 8.36 13.31 -23.52
CA ASP A 14 8.44 13.74 -24.91
C ASP A 14 7.42 12.98 -25.79
N ASP A 15 7.36 11.65 -25.69
CA ASP A 15 6.41 10.80 -26.43
C ASP A 15 4.96 11.16 -26.09
N TYR A 16 4.65 11.37 -24.81
CA TYR A 16 3.30 11.76 -24.37
C TYR A 16 2.92 13.15 -24.83
N ASN A 17 3.85 14.10 -24.77
CA ASN A 17 3.62 15.44 -25.31
C ASN A 17 3.40 15.40 -26.82
N GLU A 18 4.00 14.44 -27.54
CA GLU A 18 3.75 14.25 -28.97
C GLU A 18 2.38 13.64 -29.25
N LEU A 19 1.91 12.70 -28.41
CA LEU A 19 0.62 12.02 -28.56
C LEU A 19 -0.56 12.90 -28.12
N PHE A 20 -0.42 13.53 -26.96
CA PHE A 20 -1.50 14.23 -26.25
C PHE A 20 -1.29 15.75 -26.20
N GLY A 21 -0.18 16.28 -26.70
CA GLY A 21 0.14 17.70 -26.59
C GLY A 21 0.73 18.06 -25.21
N PRO A 22 1.40 19.23 -25.09
CA PRO A 22 2.02 19.65 -23.85
C PRO A 22 0.99 19.93 -22.76
N TYR A 23 1.32 19.52 -21.52
CA TYR A 23 0.55 19.77 -20.29
C TYR A 23 0.54 21.27 -19.89
N THR A 24 0.02 22.16 -20.74
CA THR A 24 -0.10 23.59 -20.42
C THR A 24 -1.46 23.98 -19.83
N THR A 25 -2.42 23.07 -19.79
CA THR A 25 -3.77 23.36 -19.27
C THR A 25 -3.94 22.76 -17.89
N SER A 26 -4.24 23.62 -16.91
CA SER A 26 -4.47 23.29 -15.51
C SER A 26 -5.29 22.01 -15.32
N LEU A 27 -4.90 21.17 -14.35
CA LEU A 27 -5.53 19.93 -13.85
C LEU A 27 -7.06 20.00 -13.57
N GLN A 28 -7.68 21.17 -13.72
CA GLN A 28 -9.11 21.42 -13.49
C GLN A 28 -9.94 21.49 -14.78
N GLU A 29 -9.33 21.56 -15.96
CA GLU A 29 -10.07 21.49 -17.23
C GLU A 29 -9.72 20.20 -17.97
N TYR A 30 -10.45 19.11 -17.67
CA TYR A 30 -10.62 17.95 -18.56
C TYR A 30 -11.40 18.34 -19.85
N LYS A 31 -11.18 19.55 -20.38
CA LYS A 31 -11.67 19.91 -21.71
C LYS A 31 -10.82 19.11 -22.69
N LYS A 32 -11.50 18.28 -23.49
CA LYS A 32 -11.00 17.59 -24.70
C LYS A 32 -9.66 18.17 -25.12
N VAL A 33 -8.60 17.51 -24.66
CA VAL A 33 -7.27 17.73 -25.22
C VAL A 33 -7.44 17.49 -26.71
N ASN A 34 -7.21 18.51 -27.55
CA ASN A 34 -7.16 18.39 -29.01
C ASN A 34 -5.98 17.47 -29.37
N SER A 35 -6.15 16.19 -29.07
CA SER A 35 -5.15 15.16 -29.25
C SER A 35 -5.62 14.30 -30.40
N ASN A 36 -4.88 14.34 -31.50
CA ASN A 36 -5.10 13.49 -32.67
C ASN A 36 -4.50 12.09 -32.44
N TRP A 37 -4.48 11.61 -31.19
CA TRP A 37 -3.89 10.31 -30.85
C TRP A 37 -4.65 9.17 -31.55
N GLU A 38 -5.95 9.35 -31.80
CA GLU A 38 -6.80 8.43 -32.56
C GLU A 38 -6.37 8.29 -34.03
N GLU A 39 -5.69 9.30 -34.59
CA GLU A 39 -5.19 9.29 -35.98
C GLU A 39 -3.77 8.70 -36.08
N LYS A 40 -3.12 8.42 -34.95
CA LYS A 40 -1.75 7.89 -34.92
C LYS A 40 -1.75 6.36 -34.99
N SER A 41 -0.74 5.80 -35.69
CA SER A 41 -0.54 4.35 -35.79
C SER A 41 -0.37 3.70 -34.42
N TYR A 42 -1.11 2.62 -34.19
CA TYR A 42 -1.03 1.81 -32.98
C TYR A 42 0.37 1.21 -32.84
N SER A 43 0.87 0.55 -33.90
CA SER A 43 2.10 -0.23 -33.84
C SER A 43 3.35 0.63 -33.68
N ASN A 44 3.35 1.82 -34.30
CA ASN A 44 4.52 2.70 -34.33
C ASN A 44 4.55 3.69 -33.16
N ASN A 45 3.39 4.14 -32.68
CA ASN A 45 3.34 5.25 -31.72
C ASN A 45 2.71 4.83 -30.39
N ILE A 46 1.51 4.24 -30.41
CA ILE A 46 0.74 3.96 -29.18
C ILE A 46 1.33 2.79 -28.39
N GLN A 47 1.65 1.68 -29.08
CA GLN A 47 2.17 0.46 -28.47
C GLN A 47 3.56 0.68 -27.84
N PRO A 48 4.56 1.29 -28.51
CA PRO A 48 5.86 1.57 -27.88
C PRO A 48 5.74 2.49 -26.67
N SER A 49 5.01 3.60 -26.78
CA SER A 49 4.79 4.54 -25.67
C SER A 49 4.13 3.86 -24.46
N SER A 50 3.14 3.01 -24.72
CA SER A 50 2.47 2.24 -23.66
C SER A 50 3.39 1.22 -23.01
N LEU A 51 4.25 0.56 -23.79
CA LEU A 51 5.25 -0.39 -23.27
C LEU A 51 6.30 0.31 -22.39
N GLU A 52 6.73 1.51 -22.76
CA GLU A 52 7.64 2.32 -21.95
C GLU A 52 7.00 2.77 -20.64
N LEU A 53 5.73 3.22 -20.68
CA LEU A 53 4.97 3.57 -19.48
C LEU A 53 4.85 2.41 -18.50
N ILE A 54 4.40 1.26 -19.01
CA ILE A 54 4.22 0.05 -18.19
C ILE A 54 5.58 -0.44 -17.68
N GLY A 55 6.63 -0.38 -18.50
CA GLY A 55 8.00 -0.72 -18.10
C GLY A 55 8.50 0.16 -16.94
N SER A 56 8.37 1.47 -17.07
CA SER A 56 8.79 2.43 -16.04
C SER A 56 7.99 2.27 -14.75
N THR A 57 6.67 2.09 -14.87
CA THR A 57 5.78 1.86 -13.72
C THR A 57 6.13 0.57 -13.01
N LEU A 58 6.43 -0.50 -13.74
CA LEU A 58 6.83 -1.79 -13.18
C LEU A 58 8.15 -1.67 -12.39
N GLU A 59 9.17 -1.01 -12.94
CA GLU A 59 10.45 -0.76 -12.22
C GLU A 59 10.21 -0.01 -10.90
N ILE A 60 9.31 0.99 -10.89
CA ILE A 60 8.94 1.74 -9.68
C ILE A 60 8.26 0.85 -8.65
N PHE A 61 7.27 0.05 -9.05
CA PHE A 61 6.54 -0.81 -8.12
C PHE A 61 7.40 -1.96 -7.57
N GLU A 62 8.34 -2.49 -8.36
CA GLU A 62 9.34 -3.44 -7.86
C GLU A 62 10.23 -2.82 -6.77
N GLU A 63 10.66 -1.57 -6.96
CA GLU A 63 11.44 -0.85 -5.95
C GLU A 63 10.62 -0.54 -4.69
N ILE A 64 9.34 -0.16 -4.86
CA ILE A 64 8.40 -0.01 -3.73
C ILE A 64 8.27 -1.34 -2.98
N SER A 65 8.11 -2.46 -3.66
CA SER A 65 7.99 -3.78 -3.02
C SER A 65 9.25 -4.15 -2.24
N LYS A 66 10.45 -3.92 -2.80
CA LYS A 66 11.72 -4.13 -2.07
C LYS A 66 11.80 -3.27 -0.82
N ASN A 67 11.42 -1.99 -0.91
CA ASN A 67 11.41 -1.09 0.24
C ASN A 67 10.41 -1.53 1.31
N LEU A 68 9.21 -1.97 0.91
CA LEU A 68 8.23 -2.50 1.87
C LEU A 68 8.73 -3.77 2.57
N VAL A 69 9.43 -4.66 1.86
CA VAL A 69 10.06 -5.85 2.47
C VAL A 69 11.15 -5.46 3.47
N LEU A 70 12.00 -4.48 3.14
CA LEU A 70 13.02 -3.98 4.07
C LEU A 70 12.40 -3.35 5.31
N ILE A 71 11.33 -2.57 5.14
CA ILE A 71 10.58 -1.98 6.25
C ILE A 71 9.97 -3.08 7.13
N ASP A 72 9.36 -4.09 6.52
CA ASP A 72 8.76 -5.22 7.24
C ASP A 72 9.81 -6.00 8.05
N LEU A 73 10.97 -6.30 7.45
CA LEU A 73 12.09 -6.96 8.12
C LEU A 73 12.66 -6.11 9.26
N PHE A 74 12.83 -4.80 9.04
CA PHE A 74 13.26 -3.88 10.09
C PHE A 74 12.29 -3.86 11.28
N PHE A 75 10.98 -3.98 11.00
CA PHE A 75 9.95 -3.95 12.03
C PHE A 75 9.54 -5.34 12.57
N GLU A 76 10.17 -6.41 12.11
CA GLU A 76 9.83 -7.79 12.49
C GLU A 76 9.95 -8.03 14.01
N SER A 77 10.92 -7.37 14.65
CA SER A 77 11.16 -7.43 16.10
C SER A 77 10.14 -6.65 16.94
N PHE A 78 9.26 -5.85 16.31
CA PHE A 78 8.34 -4.94 17.00
C PHE A 78 6.88 -5.33 16.71
N ASN A 79 6.29 -6.12 17.61
CA ASN A 79 4.94 -6.67 17.46
C ASN A 79 3.84 -5.61 17.22
N ASN A 80 4.03 -4.40 17.75
CA ASN A 80 3.09 -3.28 17.59
C ASN A 80 3.02 -2.80 16.14
N LEU A 81 4.13 -2.96 15.41
CA LEU A 81 4.32 -2.44 14.07
C LEU A 81 3.93 -3.47 13.00
N LYS A 82 3.77 -4.76 13.36
CA LYS A 82 3.17 -5.79 12.49
C LYS A 82 1.70 -5.53 12.13
N LYS A 83 0.99 -4.75 12.94
CA LYS A 83 -0.40 -4.31 12.65
C LYS A 83 -0.46 -3.09 11.72
N LEU A 84 0.69 -2.53 11.31
CA LEU A 84 0.73 -1.37 10.43
C LEU A 84 0.32 -1.72 9.00
N LEU A 85 0.13 -0.67 8.22
CA LEU A 85 -0.23 -0.69 6.81
C LEU A 85 0.76 -1.50 5.93
N ILE A 86 1.98 -1.79 6.38
CA ILE A 86 3.08 -2.34 5.57
C ILE A 86 2.77 -3.74 4.97
N PRO A 87 2.33 -4.76 5.72
CA PRO A 87 2.03 -6.07 5.13
C PRO A 87 0.90 -6.00 4.10
N PHE A 88 -0.13 -5.20 4.39
CA PHE A 88 -1.22 -4.93 3.46
C PHE A 88 -0.71 -4.25 2.18
N LEU A 89 0.12 -3.20 2.30
CA LEU A 89 0.71 -2.53 1.13
C LEU A 89 1.56 -3.49 0.32
N ASN A 90 2.32 -4.37 0.96
CA ASN A 90 3.21 -5.30 0.27
C ASN A 90 2.42 -6.30 -0.59
N GLU A 91 1.38 -6.91 -0.03
CA GLU A 91 0.50 -7.83 -0.78
C GLU A 91 -0.17 -7.13 -1.97
N GLN A 92 -0.72 -5.94 -1.75
CA GLN A 92 -1.38 -5.17 -2.80
C GLN A 92 -0.38 -4.68 -3.86
N THR A 93 0.83 -4.29 -3.48
CA THR A 93 1.91 -3.90 -4.41
C THR A 93 2.28 -5.06 -5.31
N LYS A 94 2.38 -6.29 -4.78
CA LYS A 94 2.61 -7.50 -5.59
C LYS A 94 1.48 -7.76 -6.57
N SER A 95 0.23 -7.54 -6.18
CA SER A 95 -0.93 -7.65 -7.07
C SER A 95 -0.85 -6.65 -8.24
N VAL A 96 -0.48 -5.39 -7.95
CA VAL A 96 -0.25 -4.37 -8.99
C VAL A 96 0.88 -4.78 -9.94
N ILE A 97 2.01 -5.27 -9.42
CA ILE A 97 3.11 -5.78 -10.26
C ILE A 97 2.62 -6.89 -11.20
N GLN A 98 1.86 -7.86 -10.69
CA GLN A 98 1.32 -8.94 -11.52
C GLN A 98 0.40 -8.42 -12.63
N SER A 99 -0.43 -7.43 -12.32
CA SER A 99 -1.31 -6.79 -13.30
C SER A 99 -0.50 -6.06 -14.40
N LEU A 100 0.53 -5.31 -14.02
CA LEU A 100 1.44 -4.63 -14.95
C LEU A 100 2.22 -5.62 -15.84
N VAL A 101 2.65 -6.76 -15.28
CA VAL A 101 3.30 -7.83 -16.05
C VAL A 101 2.36 -8.38 -17.13
N LYS A 102 1.09 -8.62 -16.80
CA LYS A 102 0.09 -9.09 -17.77
C LYS A 102 -0.21 -8.03 -18.83
N LEU A 103 -0.35 -6.76 -18.46
CA LEU A 103 -0.51 -5.67 -19.42
C LEU A 103 0.66 -5.61 -20.40
N LYS A 104 1.89 -5.73 -19.90
CA LYS A 104 3.09 -5.81 -20.75
C LYS A 104 3.04 -7.01 -21.69
N GLN A 105 2.55 -8.17 -21.24
CA GLN A 105 2.37 -9.35 -22.09
C GLN A 105 1.34 -9.11 -23.20
N PHE A 106 0.20 -8.51 -22.87
CA PHE A 106 -0.84 -8.16 -23.84
C PHE A 106 -0.33 -7.17 -24.90
N LEU A 107 0.39 -6.13 -24.46
CA LEU A 107 0.98 -5.12 -25.34
C LEU A 107 2.13 -5.67 -26.20
N ASN A 108 2.81 -6.76 -25.81
CA ASN A 108 3.86 -7.37 -26.62
C ASN A 108 3.34 -8.33 -27.69
N VAL A 109 2.05 -8.65 -27.70
CA VAL A 109 1.48 -9.46 -28.78
C VAL A 109 1.49 -8.62 -30.06
N THR A 110 2.10 -9.15 -31.12
CA THR A 110 2.09 -8.52 -32.44
C THR A 110 0.69 -8.64 -33.06
N ILE A 111 0.07 -7.50 -33.36
CA ILE A 111 -1.26 -7.42 -33.97
C ILE A 111 -1.20 -6.46 -35.16
N SER A 112 -1.81 -6.82 -36.28
CA SER A 112 -1.96 -5.91 -37.42
C SER A 112 -3.22 -5.08 -37.22
N VAL A 113 -3.11 -3.89 -36.62
CA VAL A 113 -4.27 -3.00 -36.34
C VAL A 113 -4.31 -1.80 -37.29
N ASP A 114 -3.18 -1.47 -37.93
CA ASP A 114 -3.01 -0.27 -38.76
C ASP A 114 -3.35 -0.49 -40.26
N GLN A 115 -3.75 -1.71 -40.65
CA GLN A 115 -4.10 -2.05 -42.03
C GLN A 115 -5.62 -2.01 -42.23
N PRO A 116 -6.11 -1.59 -43.41
CA PRO A 116 -7.54 -1.63 -43.72
C PRO A 116 -8.05 -3.07 -43.71
N LEU A 117 -9.22 -3.28 -43.11
CA LEU A 117 -9.85 -4.60 -42.98
C LEU A 117 -10.56 -5.02 -44.28
N ASP A 118 -10.13 -6.12 -44.89
CA ASP A 118 -10.90 -6.98 -45.79
C ASP A 118 -11.67 -8.07 -45.01
N LEU A 119 -12.95 -7.78 -44.72
CA LEU A 119 -13.86 -8.65 -43.97
C LEU A 119 -14.17 -10.00 -44.65
N GLU A 120 -13.76 -10.20 -45.91
CA GLU A 120 -13.92 -11.46 -46.63
C GLU A 120 -12.76 -12.45 -46.36
N ASP A 121 -11.64 -11.99 -45.77
CA ASP A 121 -10.51 -12.86 -45.39
C ASP A 121 -10.69 -13.48 -43.98
N TYR A 122 -10.66 -14.81 -43.94
CA TYR A 122 -10.67 -15.58 -42.69
C TYR A 122 -9.53 -15.20 -41.73
N ASN A 123 -8.34 -14.86 -42.26
CA ASN A 123 -7.20 -14.47 -41.44
C ASN A 123 -7.44 -13.15 -40.70
N GLU A 124 -8.18 -12.23 -41.31
CA GLU A 124 -8.56 -10.98 -40.69
C GLU A 124 -9.59 -11.17 -39.58
N LEU A 125 -10.55 -12.07 -39.76
CA LEU A 125 -11.48 -12.45 -38.69
C LEU A 125 -10.74 -13.05 -37.48
N VAL A 126 -9.71 -13.86 -37.72
CA VAL A 126 -8.85 -14.39 -36.65
C VAL A 126 -8.05 -13.27 -35.98
N ASN A 127 -7.58 -12.28 -36.74
CA ASN A 127 -6.88 -11.11 -36.21
C ASN A 127 -7.82 -10.23 -35.35
N MET A 128 -9.07 -10.00 -35.77
CA MET A 128 -10.06 -9.27 -34.97
C MET A 128 -10.34 -9.97 -33.63
N LYS A 129 -10.48 -11.30 -33.63
CA LYS A 129 -10.64 -12.06 -32.37
C LYS A 129 -9.43 -11.92 -31.45
N LYS A 130 -8.22 -11.80 -31.99
CA LYS A 130 -7.00 -11.52 -31.20
C LYS A 130 -7.03 -10.11 -30.63
N VAL A 131 -7.39 -9.10 -31.43
CA VAL A 131 -7.57 -7.71 -30.98
C VAL A 131 -8.56 -7.68 -29.81
N GLU A 132 -9.75 -8.27 -29.99
CA GLU A 132 -10.80 -8.32 -28.96
C GLU A 132 -10.33 -8.98 -27.66
N LYS A 133 -9.61 -10.11 -27.77
CA LYS A 133 -9.05 -10.79 -26.60
C LYS A 133 -8.02 -9.92 -25.86
N ILE A 134 -7.23 -9.14 -26.59
CA ILE A 134 -6.20 -8.28 -26.02
C ILE A 134 -6.82 -7.04 -25.39
N THR A 135 -7.75 -6.37 -26.07
CA THR A 135 -8.43 -5.19 -25.55
C THR A 135 -9.26 -5.51 -24.31
N SER A 136 -10.04 -6.61 -24.32
CA SER A 136 -10.77 -7.07 -23.13
C SER A 136 -9.83 -7.47 -21.98
N GLY A 137 -8.67 -8.04 -22.29
CA GLY A 137 -7.62 -8.33 -21.30
C GLY A 137 -7.06 -7.06 -20.66
N ILE A 138 -6.78 -6.04 -21.47
CA ILE A 138 -6.28 -4.73 -21.02
C ILE A 138 -7.35 -4.03 -20.17
N GLU A 139 -8.61 -4.00 -20.61
CA GLU A 139 -9.72 -3.40 -19.88
C GLU A 139 -9.89 -4.03 -18.50
N ARG A 140 -9.86 -5.37 -18.42
CA ARG A 140 -9.95 -6.09 -17.15
C ARG A 140 -8.83 -5.70 -16.18
N GLU A 141 -7.59 -5.64 -16.65
CA GLU A 141 -6.46 -5.27 -15.80
C GLU A 141 -6.51 -3.78 -15.43
N SER A 142 -7.01 -2.90 -16.31
CA SER A 142 -7.27 -1.49 -15.99
C SER A 142 -8.23 -1.33 -14.81
N ILE A 143 -9.34 -2.08 -14.80
CA ILE A 143 -10.31 -2.05 -13.69
C ILE A 143 -9.65 -2.51 -12.37
N ILE A 144 -8.79 -3.53 -12.42
CA ILE A 144 -8.04 -4.02 -11.26
C ILE A 144 -7.11 -2.93 -10.72
N LEU A 145 -6.35 -2.26 -11.60
CA LEU A 145 -5.44 -1.18 -11.23
C LEU A 145 -6.18 0.04 -10.66
N GLU A 146 -7.31 0.42 -11.26
CA GLU A 146 -8.16 1.49 -10.75
C GLU A 146 -8.69 1.16 -9.35
N THR A 147 -9.20 -0.06 -9.15
CA THR A 147 -9.69 -0.52 -7.85
C THR A 147 -8.58 -0.51 -6.81
N ALA A 148 -7.38 -0.97 -7.17
CA ALA A 148 -6.21 -0.93 -6.30
C ALA A 148 -5.86 0.52 -5.92
N PHE A 149 -5.84 1.44 -6.89
CA PHE A 149 -5.57 2.86 -6.65
C PHE A 149 -6.59 3.49 -5.69
N LEU A 150 -7.89 3.28 -5.92
CA LEU A 150 -8.96 3.81 -5.07
C LEU A 150 -8.84 3.30 -3.63
N THR A 151 -8.52 2.02 -3.48
CA THR A 151 -8.30 1.37 -2.19
C THR A 151 -7.08 1.98 -1.48
N PHE A 152 -5.92 2.01 -2.15
CA PHE A 152 -4.69 2.56 -1.59
C PHE A 152 -4.83 4.02 -1.18
N ASN A 153 -5.39 4.84 -2.06
CA ASN A 153 -5.50 6.28 -1.80
C ASN A 153 -6.38 6.54 -0.59
N THR A 154 -7.49 5.82 -0.45
CA THR A 154 -8.40 5.93 0.70
C THR A 154 -7.72 5.48 1.98
N SER A 155 -7.08 4.32 1.99
CA SER A 155 -6.36 3.80 3.16
C SER A 155 -5.23 4.75 3.59
N LEU A 156 -4.48 5.30 2.63
CA LEU A 156 -3.40 6.24 2.94
C LEU A 156 -3.92 7.61 3.41
N LYS A 157 -5.06 8.10 2.89
CA LYS A 157 -5.73 9.31 3.41
C LYS A 157 -6.11 9.11 4.88
N GLN A 158 -6.72 7.98 5.22
CA GLN A 158 -7.08 7.63 6.60
C GLN A 158 -5.86 7.48 7.50
N TYR A 159 -4.83 6.78 7.02
CA TYR A 159 -3.57 6.61 7.73
C TYR A 159 -2.91 7.96 8.03
N THR A 160 -2.89 8.88 7.06
CA THR A 160 -2.34 10.23 7.23
C THR A 160 -3.13 11.01 8.28
N SER A 161 -4.45 11.05 8.17
CA SER A 161 -5.30 11.80 9.10
C SER A 161 -5.22 11.27 10.53
N ILE A 162 -5.30 9.95 10.70
CA ILE A 162 -5.36 9.32 12.03
C ILE A 162 -3.97 9.18 12.64
N LEU A 163 -3.05 8.50 11.96
CA LEU A 163 -1.75 8.19 12.56
C LEU A 163 -0.84 9.42 12.54
N LEU A 164 -0.64 10.04 11.37
CA LEU A 164 0.29 11.17 11.26
C LEU A 164 -0.31 12.42 11.90
N GLY A 165 -1.57 12.73 11.62
CA GLY A 165 -2.27 13.89 12.19
C GLY A 165 -2.52 13.74 13.69
N LYS A 166 -3.44 12.86 14.07
CA LYS A 166 -3.92 12.78 15.46
C LYS A 166 -2.91 12.15 16.42
N ALA A 167 -2.22 11.08 16.03
CA ALA A 167 -1.33 10.38 16.96
C ALA A 167 0.07 11.02 17.07
N ILE A 168 0.68 11.43 15.95
CA ILE A 168 2.04 11.99 15.92
C ILE A 168 2.03 13.50 16.08
N LEU A 169 1.36 14.22 15.16
CA LEU A 169 1.35 15.69 15.15
C LEU A 169 0.38 16.29 16.18
N LYS A 170 -0.48 15.47 16.79
CA LYS A 170 -1.49 15.85 17.81
C LYS A 170 -2.41 16.98 17.34
N ARG A 171 -2.73 16.99 16.04
CA ARG A 171 -3.64 17.97 15.42
C ARG A 171 -4.50 17.32 14.34
N ASP A 172 -5.62 17.95 14.04
CA ASP A 172 -6.37 17.59 12.84
C ASP A 172 -5.64 18.06 11.57
N VAL A 173 -5.70 17.24 10.52
CA VAL A 173 -5.13 17.50 9.20
C VAL A 173 -6.28 17.63 8.22
N ASP A 174 -6.28 18.70 7.42
CA ASP A 174 -7.31 18.92 6.39
C ASP A 174 -7.31 17.73 5.41
N ALA A 175 -8.49 17.32 4.94
CA ALA A 175 -8.66 16.27 3.95
C ALA A 175 -7.88 16.58 2.65
N ARG A 176 -7.72 17.87 2.31
CA ARG A 176 -6.91 18.32 1.16
C ARG A 176 -5.42 18.05 1.35
N ASP A 177 -4.92 18.16 2.57
CA ASP A 177 -3.53 17.87 2.89
C ASP A 177 -3.24 16.36 2.93
N CYS A 178 -4.29 15.54 2.99
CA CYS A 178 -4.17 14.09 2.93
C CYS A 178 -4.05 13.55 1.50
N GLU A 179 -4.16 14.39 0.47
CA GLU A 179 -4.10 13.99 -0.94
C GLU A 179 -2.67 13.65 -1.40
N LEU A 180 -2.55 12.88 -2.48
CA LEU A 180 -1.33 12.15 -2.85
C LEU A 180 -0.06 13.03 -2.92
N ILE A 181 -0.20 14.26 -3.43
CA ILE A 181 0.92 15.22 -3.55
C ILE A 181 1.11 16.00 -2.23
N ALA A 182 0.04 16.56 -1.67
CA ALA A 182 0.09 17.40 -0.47
C ALA A 182 0.54 16.62 0.78
N ARG A 183 0.18 15.33 0.86
CA ARG A 183 0.52 14.40 1.96
C ARG A 183 2.01 14.33 2.25
N ARG A 184 2.86 14.55 1.24
CA ARG A 184 4.32 14.54 1.40
C ARG A 184 4.78 15.54 2.46
N ALA A 185 4.16 16.74 2.52
CA ALA A 185 4.48 17.75 3.52
C ALA A 185 4.11 17.29 4.94
N ILE A 186 2.97 16.62 5.09
CA ILE A 186 2.53 16.06 6.39
C ILE A 186 3.48 14.95 6.85
N CYS A 187 3.93 14.08 5.94
CA CYS A 187 4.93 13.06 6.26
C CYS A 187 6.25 13.67 6.75
N TYR A 188 6.71 14.76 6.14
CA TYR A 188 7.93 15.46 6.60
C TYR A 188 7.76 16.07 7.98
N GLN A 189 6.66 16.81 8.21
CA GLN A 189 6.35 17.36 9.53
C GLN A 189 6.28 16.26 10.59
N ALA A 190 5.62 15.14 10.26
CA ALA A 190 5.52 14.00 11.17
C ALA A 190 6.91 13.43 11.49
N ALA A 191 7.79 13.29 10.49
CA ALA A 191 9.16 12.81 10.69
C ALA A 191 9.97 13.71 11.62
N GLU A 192 9.79 15.03 11.55
CA GLU A 192 10.44 15.99 12.46
C GLU A 192 9.92 15.91 13.90
N HIS A 193 8.63 15.62 14.08
CA HIS A 193 7.98 15.52 15.39
C HIS A 193 8.12 14.14 16.06
N VAL A 194 8.50 13.10 15.32
CA VAL A 194 8.79 11.78 15.87
C VAL A 194 10.15 11.81 16.59
N VAL A 195 10.15 12.24 17.85
CA VAL A 195 11.34 12.20 18.72
C VAL A 195 11.70 10.76 19.10
N SER A 196 10.70 9.86 19.15
CA SER A 196 10.87 8.41 19.29
C SER A 196 9.52 7.71 19.10
N ILE A 197 9.43 6.69 18.23
CA ILE A 197 8.33 5.72 18.28
C ILE A 197 8.70 4.74 19.41
N PRO A 198 7.85 4.53 20.43
CA PRO A 198 8.10 3.46 21.40
C PRO A 198 8.00 2.12 20.64
N LEU A 199 9.17 1.58 20.27
CA LEU A 199 9.29 0.38 19.46
C LEU A 199 8.90 -0.88 20.26
N THR A 200 8.98 -0.82 21.58
CA THR A 200 8.37 -1.78 22.47
C THR A 200 6.98 -1.30 22.85
N GLU A 201 5.97 -2.17 22.72
CA GLU A 201 4.80 -2.07 23.59
C GLU A 201 5.43 -2.00 24.98
N ASP A 202 5.22 -0.89 25.70
CA ASP A 202 5.24 -1.00 27.14
C ASP A 202 4.34 -2.19 27.41
N SER A 203 4.96 -3.33 27.74
CA SER A 203 4.27 -4.59 27.93
C SER A 203 2.99 -4.28 28.71
N PRO A 204 1.84 -4.92 28.47
CA PRO A 204 0.68 -4.73 29.35
C PRO A 204 1.02 -4.95 30.85
N ASN A 205 2.18 -5.53 31.14
CA ASN A 205 2.86 -5.59 32.43
C ASN A 205 3.58 -4.29 32.88
N LYS A 206 3.38 -3.13 32.27
CA LYS A 206 3.76 -1.83 32.86
C LYS A 206 2.62 -1.22 33.68
N ASN A 207 1.59 -2.02 33.94
CA ASN A 207 0.80 -1.93 35.17
C ASN A 207 1.33 -2.86 36.27
N ASN A 208 2.55 -3.40 36.15
CA ASN A 208 3.25 -4.00 37.28
C ASN A 208 3.69 -2.89 38.23
N ASN A 209 2.71 -2.22 38.85
CA ASN A 209 2.96 -1.57 40.11
C ASN A 209 3.44 -2.71 41.02
N PRO A 210 4.70 -2.72 41.50
CA PRO A 210 5.20 -3.81 42.35
C PRO A 210 4.30 -4.03 43.57
N MET A 211 3.55 -2.99 43.96
CA MET A 211 2.46 -3.00 44.95
C MET A 211 1.35 -4.01 44.66
N GLU A 212 0.99 -4.27 43.40
CA GLU A 212 -0.15 -5.13 43.05
C GLU A 212 0.22 -6.63 43.08
N TYR A 213 1.46 -6.96 42.68
CA TYR A 213 2.02 -8.30 42.88
C TYR A 213 2.27 -8.57 44.36
N LEU A 214 2.84 -7.60 45.09
CA LEU A 214 3.01 -7.68 46.54
C LEU A 214 1.65 -7.94 47.22
N SER A 215 0.60 -7.21 46.84
CA SER A 215 -0.77 -7.39 47.34
C SER A 215 -1.28 -8.82 47.12
N LYS A 216 -1.13 -9.37 45.90
CA LYS A 216 -1.55 -10.75 45.61
C LYS A 216 -0.79 -11.79 46.44
N TYR A 217 0.54 -11.67 46.54
CA TYR A 217 1.34 -12.60 47.35
C TYR A 217 1.05 -12.46 48.85
N LEU A 218 0.84 -11.24 49.34
CA LEU A 218 0.49 -10.98 50.73
C LEU A 218 -0.90 -11.55 51.06
N ALA A 219 -1.86 -11.46 50.15
CA ALA A 219 -3.17 -12.10 50.29
C ALA A 219 -3.05 -13.64 50.38
N TYR A 220 -2.20 -14.28 49.56
CA TYR A 220 -1.95 -15.73 49.67
C TYR A 220 -1.30 -16.11 51.00
N VAL A 221 -0.35 -15.31 51.49
CA VAL A 221 0.30 -15.54 52.80
C VAL A 221 -0.71 -15.43 53.94
N VAL A 222 -1.57 -14.40 53.93
CA VAL A 222 -2.61 -14.21 54.94
C VAL A 222 -3.61 -15.38 54.91
N PHE A 223 -4.05 -15.80 53.73
CA PHE A 223 -4.98 -16.93 53.61
C PHE A 223 -4.36 -18.23 54.14
N SER A 224 -3.08 -18.49 53.84
CA SER A 224 -2.35 -19.63 54.38
C SER A 224 -2.23 -19.59 55.90
N LEU A 225 -1.94 -18.42 56.48
CA LEU A 225 -1.89 -18.21 57.94
C LEU A 225 -3.23 -18.47 58.62
N VAL A 226 -4.33 -18.00 58.04
CA VAL A 226 -5.69 -18.24 58.57
C VAL A 226 -6.02 -19.73 58.58
N ILE A 227 -5.68 -20.46 57.51
CA ILE A 227 -5.85 -21.92 57.47
C ILE A 227 -5.02 -22.58 58.59
N LEU A 228 -3.75 -22.18 58.75
CA LEU A 228 -2.85 -22.75 59.74
C LEU A 228 -3.34 -22.51 61.18
N VAL A 229 -3.77 -21.29 61.49
CA VAL A 229 -4.40 -20.94 62.76
C VAL A 229 -5.69 -21.74 62.98
N SER A 230 -6.50 -21.91 61.94
CA SER A 230 -7.74 -22.71 62.04
C SER A 230 -7.45 -24.18 62.35
N ILE A 231 -6.39 -24.76 61.77
CA ILE A 231 -5.94 -26.13 62.07
C ILE A 231 -5.43 -26.23 63.51
N ILE A 232 -4.66 -25.24 63.99
CA ILE A 232 -4.18 -25.21 65.37
C ILE A 232 -5.36 -25.13 66.33
N LEU A 233 -6.29 -24.20 66.12
CA LEU A 233 -7.49 -24.05 66.94
C LEU A 233 -8.35 -25.31 66.92
N TYR A 234 -8.56 -25.93 65.75
CA TYR A 234 -9.27 -27.21 65.64
C TYR A 234 -8.59 -28.30 66.47
N ARG A 235 -7.26 -28.43 66.41
CA ARG A 235 -6.51 -29.37 67.25
C ARG A 235 -6.65 -29.05 68.74
N LEU A 236 -6.60 -27.78 69.12
CA LEU A 236 -6.71 -27.34 70.51
C LEU A 236 -8.09 -27.65 71.09
N PHE A 237 -9.16 -27.35 70.34
CA PHE A 237 -10.53 -27.72 70.69
C PHE A 237 -10.69 -29.24 70.80
N LYS A 238 -10.14 -30.00 69.86
CA LYS A 238 -10.18 -31.47 69.92
C LYS A 238 -9.49 -32.04 71.16
N VAL A 239 -8.40 -31.43 71.62
CA VAL A 239 -7.69 -31.85 72.84
C VAL A 239 -8.42 -31.41 74.11
N LEU A 240 -9.10 -30.26 74.10
CA LEU A 240 -9.85 -29.76 75.27
C LEU A 240 -11.23 -30.41 75.46
N LEU A 241 -11.86 -30.86 74.37
CA LEU A 241 -13.18 -31.49 74.38
C LEU A 241 -13.14 -33.03 74.30
N SER A 242 -11.94 -33.61 74.18
CA SER A 242 -11.70 -35.06 74.32
C SER A 242 -11.13 -35.37 75.70
#